data_AF-A0A345EFP8-F1
#
_entry.id   AF-A0A345EFP8-F1
#
_cell.length_a   1.000
_cell.length_b   1.000
_cell.length_c   1.000
_cell.angle_alpha   90.00
_cell.angle_beta   90.00
_cell.angle_gamma   90.00
#
_symmetry.space_group_name_H-M   'P 1'
#
loop_
_entity.id
_entity.type
_entity.pdbx_description
1 polymer ?
#
loop_
_entity_poly.entity_id
_entity_poly.type
_entity_poly.pdbx_seq_one_letter_code
_entity_poly.pdbx_strand_id
1 'polypeptide(L)'
;MYRRRVLSSVGPVLLGPTAGCLGGSSGSDAPGTAGLPTRLWFERVELTESERNAVDPIVFADLPAAERKLVATALDEGEYVVESEAAPPALETLRDRIERRTDGGLEVYLRRDRTYYRVGFAEGDHIVAHPSQ
;
A
#
# COMPACT_ATOMS: atom_id res chain seq x y z
N MET A 1 -35.77 -9.53 1.85
CA MET A 1 -36.55 -8.39 1.30
C MET A 1 -35.63 -7.58 0.40
N TYR A 2 -35.70 -7.78 -0.92
CA TYR A 2 -34.88 -7.09 -1.91
C TYR A 2 -35.73 -6.01 -2.59
N ARG A 3 -35.32 -4.74 -2.50
CA ARG A 3 -35.93 -3.63 -3.25
C ARG A 3 -35.00 -3.23 -4.39
N ARG A 4 -35.31 -3.67 -5.62
CA ARG A 4 -34.73 -3.13 -6.85
C ARG A 4 -35.55 -1.92 -7.28
N ARG A 5 -34.92 -0.75 -7.39
CA ARG A 5 -35.47 0.43 -8.07
C ARG A 5 -34.86 0.49 -9.47
N VAL A 6 -35.69 0.28 -10.48
CA VAL A 6 -35.34 0.52 -11.89
C VAL A 6 -35.84 1.93 -12.19
N LEU A 7 -34.92 2.89 -12.32
CA LEU A 7 -35.24 4.20 -12.85
C LEU A 7 -35.04 4.18 -14.36
N SER A 8 -36.16 4.11 -15.07
CA SER A 8 -36.29 4.57 -16.45
C SER A 8 -35.98 6.06 -16.51
N SER A 9 -35.13 6.48 -17.43
CA SER A 9 -34.93 7.90 -17.75
C SER A 9 -34.77 8.06 -19.25
N VAL A 10 -35.63 8.92 -19.76
CA VAL A 10 -35.92 9.24 -21.15
C VAL A 10 -35.04 10.40 -21.60
N GLY A 11 -34.63 10.39 -22.86
CA GLY A 11 -34.53 11.62 -23.65
C GLY A 11 -33.13 12.12 -24.01
N PRO A 12 -32.77 12.16 -25.31
CA PRO A 12 -31.56 12.81 -25.83
C PRO A 12 -31.87 14.27 -26.23
N VAL A 13 -30.96 15.22 -25.96
CA VAL A 13 -30.96 16.56 -26.59
C VAL A 13 -29.53 17.10 -26.79
N LEU A 14 -29.10 17.07 -28.04
CA LEU A 14 -28.44 18.09 -28.89
C LEU A 14 -27.33 19.05 -28.36
N LEU A 15 -26.18 18.96 -29.05
CA LEU A 15 -25.37 20.01 -29.74
C LEU A 15 -24.97 21.33 -29.03
N GLY A 16 -23.66 21.62 -29.06
CA GLY A 16 -23.10 22.98 -29.02
C GLY A 16 -21.56 23.00 -28.95
N PRO A 17 -20.84 23.89 -29.68
CA PRO A 17 -19.43 23.72 -30.01
C PRO A 17 -18.45 24.25 -28.96
N THR A 18 -17.23 23.73 -29.05
CA THR A 18 -16.00 24.09 -28.33
C THR A 18 -15.51 25.50 -28.68
N ALA A 19 -15.28 26.36 -27.68
CA ALA A 19 -14.12 27.26 -27.59
C ALA A 19 -14.26 28.23 -26.41
N GLY A 20 -13.24 28.29 -25.57
CA GLY A 20 -13.15 29.25 -24.47
C GLY A 20 -12.19 28.80 -23.36
N CYS A 21 -10.94 28.52 -23.71
CA CYS A 21 -9.86 28.30 -22.75
C CYS A 21 -9.57 29.62 -21.99
N LEU A 22 -10.24 29.84 -20.87
CA LEU A 22 -9.86 30.82 -19.85
C LEU A 22 -10.26 30.26 -18.48
N GLY A 23 -9.47 29.32 -17.98
CA GLY A 23 -9.54 28.83 -16.62
C GLY A 23 -8.12 28.73 -16.11
N GLY A 24 -7.72 29.69 -15.29
CA GLY A 24 -6.38 29.75 -14.72
C GLY A 24 -6.01 28.45 -14.02
N SER A 25 -4.70 28.20 -13.98
CA SER A 25 -4.06 27.20 -13.13
C SER A 25 -4.40 27.47 -11.66
N SER A 26 -5.60 27.10 -11.24
CA SER A 26 -5.90 26.86 -9.84
C SER A 26 -5.47 25.43 -9.62
N GLY A 27 -4.38 25.27 -8.88
CA GLY A 27 -3.79 23.99 -8.52
C GLY A 27 -4.89 23.02 -8.16
N SER A 28 -4.81 21.82 -8.73
CA SER A 28 -5.53 20.68 -8.20
C SER A 28 -4.98 20.44 -6.79
N ASP A 29 -5.55 21.15 -5.82
CA ASP A 29 -5.58 20.76 -4.42
C ASP A 29 -6.50 19.54 -4.34
N ALA A 30 -6.11 18.44 -5.01
CA ALA A 30 -6.46 17.15 -4.46
C ALA A 30 -5.81 17.16 -3.07
N PRO A 31 -6.56 16.97 -1.97
CA PRO A 31 -5.95 16.84 -0.67
C PRO A 31 -4.91 15.72 -0.79
N GLY A 32 -3.64 16.11 -0.83
CA GLY A 32 -2.56 15.16 -0.97
C GLY A 32 -2.64 14.21 0.21
N THR A 33 -2.32 12.94 -0.02
CA THR A 33 -2.14 11.93 1.02
C THR A 33 -1.11 12.32 2.10
N ALA A 34 -0.46 13.49 1.94
CA ALA A 34 0.47 14.15 2.84
C ALA A 34 0.01 14.31 4.30
N GLY A 35 -1.28 14.12 4.61
CA GLY A 35 -1.80 14.17 5.98
C GLY A 35 -2.17 12.83 6.61
N LEU A 36 -2.00 11.72 5.89
CA LEU A 36 -2.39 10.39 6.36
C LEU A 36 -1.17 9.59 6.84
N PRO A 37 -1.30 8.81 7.92
CA PRO A 37 -0.17 8.13 8.53
C PRO A 37 0.40 7.04 7.63
N THR A 38 1.73 6.91 7.60
CA THR A 38 2.40 5.76 7.00
C THR A 38 2.23 4.55 7.91
N ARG A 39 1.80 3.41 7.36
CA ARG A 39 1.55 2.17 8.10
C ARG A 39 2.32 1.02 7.48
N LEU A 40 2.99 0.25 8.33
CA LEU A 40 3.63 -1.01 8.00
C LEU A 40 3.00 -2.09 8.86
N TRP A 41 2.52 -3.17 8.25
CA TRP A 41 2.00 -4.33 8.99
C TRP A 41 2.44 -5.63 8.35
N PHE A 42 2.31 -6.72 9.09
CA PHE A 42 2.74 -8.04 8.68
C PHE A 42 1.64 -9.05 8.97
N GLU A 43 1.23 -9.79 7.95
CA GLU A 43 0.29 -10.89 8.09
C GLU A 43 1.06 -12.21 8.05
N ARG A 44 0.96 -13.02 9.10
CA ARG A 44 1.55 -14.36 9.09
C ARG A 44 0.83 -15.22 8.06
N VAL A 45 1.62 -15.88 7.19
CA VAL A 45 1.11 -16.78 6.16
C VAL A 45 1.76 -18.15 6.27
N GLU A 46 1.00 -19.18 5.92
CA GLU A 46 1.52 -20.54 5.76
C GLU A 46 1.70 -20.81 4.27
N LEU A 47 2.96 -20.86 3.84
CA LEU A 47 3.30 -21.21 2.46
C LEU A 47 3.60 -22.70 2.37
N THR A 48 3.08 -23.35 1.34
CA THR A 48 3.49 -24.70 0.92
C THR A 48 4.96 -24.72 0.53
N GLU A 49 5.56 -25.92 0.42
CA GLU A 49 6.96 -26.04 0.03
C GLU A 49 7.23 -25.46 -1.37
N SER A 50 6.34 -25.72 -2.32
CA SER A 50 6.43 -25.16 -3.67
C SER A 50 6.39 -23.63 -3.67
N GLU A 51 5.51 -23.02 -2.87
CA GLU A 51 5.43 -21.56 -2.75
C GLU A 51 6.68 -20.99 -2.07
N ARG A 52 7.19 -21.61 -1.00
CA ARG A 52 8.43 -21.19 -0.34
C ARG A 52 9.63 -21.18 -1.27
N ASN A 53 9.67 -22.10 -2.23
CA ASN A 53 10.73 -22.18 -3.23
C ASN A 53 10.54 -21.19 -4.40
N ALA A 54 9.33 -20.64 -4.56
CA ALA A 54 8.98 -19.71 -5.63
C ALA A 54 9.11 -18.23 -5.22
N VAL A 55 9.11 -17.93 -3.91
CA VAL A 55 9.22 -16.56 -3.39
C VAL A 55 10.66 -16.21 -3.00
N ASP A 56 11.06 -14.95 -3.23
CA ASP A 56 12.30 -14.36 -2.68
C ASP A 56 11.96 -13.47 -1.48
N PRO A 57 11.94 -14.00 -0.24
CA PRO A 57 11.55 -13.22 0.92
C PRO A 57 12.65 -12.27 1.38
N ILE A 58 12.25 -11.14 1.94
CA ILE A 58 13.11 -10.31 2.79
C ILE A 58 13.46 -11.11 4.05
N VAL A 59 14.72 -11.46 4.24
CA VAL A 59 15.16 -12.18 5.43
C VAL A 59 15.36 -11.20 6.59
N PHE A 60 14.61 -11.37 7.67
CA PHE A 60 14.64 -10.47 8.83
C PHE A 60 16.05 -10.31 9.43
N ALA A 61 16.82 -11.39 9.49
CA ALA A 61 18.17 -11.36 10.04
C ALA A 61 19.15 -10.50 9.22
N ASP A 62 18.88 -10.36 7.92
CA ASP A 62 19.73 -9.64 6.96
C ASP A 62 19.39 -8.15 6.88
N LEU A 63 18.32 -7.73 7.56
CA LEU A 63 17.94 -6.32 7.64
C LEU A 63 18.93 -5.52 8.51
N PRO A 64 19.23 -4.26 8.15
CA PRO A 64 19.95 -3.33 9.02
C PRO A 64 19.28 -3.20 10.39
N ALA A 65 20.06 -2.90 11.44
CA ALA A 65 19.56 -2.83 12.82
C ALA A 65 18.35 -1.89 12.99
N ALA A 66 18.35 -0.75 12.30
CA ALA A 66 17.24 0.19 12.32
C ALA A 66 15.97 -0.37 11.65
N GLU A 67 16.10 -1.00 10.47
CA GLU A 67 14.99 -1.68 9.78
C GLU A 67 14.45 -2.85 10.63
N ARG A 68 15.33 -3.66 11.24
CA ARG A 68 14.91 -4.75 12.14
C ARG A 68 14.10 -4.26 13.31
N LYS A 69 14.43 -3.10 13.89
CA LYS A 69 13.69 -2.53 15.00
C LYS A 69 12.26 -2.19 14.56
N LEU A 70 12.09 -1.55 13.40
CA LEU A 70 10.77 -1.23 12.85
C LEU A 70 9.94 -2.49 12.59
N VAL A 71 10.55 -3.48 11.93
CA VAL A 71 9.87 -4.75 11.63
C VAL A 71 9.53 -5.51 12.90
N ALA A 72 10.41 -5.51 13.91
CA ALA A 72 10.13 -6.13 15.21
C ALA A 72 8.94 -5.45 15.88
N THR A 73 8.91 -4.11 15.95
CA THR A 73 7.79 -3.36 16.51
C THR A 73 6.48 -3.69 15.78
N ALA A 74 6.47 -3.67 14.44
CA ALA A 74 5.27 -4.01 13.68
C ALA A 74 4.82 -5.46 13.89
N LEU A 75 5.74 -6.41 14.08
CA LEU A 75 5.39 -7.81 14.38
C LEU A 75 4.85 -7.98 15.80
N ASP A 76 5.34 -7.21 16.75
CA ASP A 76 4.97 -7.30 18.17
C ASP A 76 3.65 -6.53 18.47
N GLU A 77 3.45 -5.38 17.83
CA GLU A 77 2.28 -4.50 18.01
C GLU A 77 1.19 -4.74 16.95
N GLY A 78 1.48 -5.52 15.91
CA GLY A 78 0.59 -5.81 14.78
C GLY A 78 0.73 -4.83 13.61
N GLU A 79 1.08 -3.58 13.91
CA GLU A 79 1.42 -2.56 12.92
C GLU A 79 2.45 -1.57 13.48
N TYR A 80 3.17 -0.90 12.60
CA TYR A 80 4.00 0.24 12.89
C TYR A 80 3.43 1.46 12.17
N VAL A 81 3.03 2.47 12.93
CA VAL A 81 2.37 3.68 12.43
C VAL A 81 3.27 4.88 12.67
N VAL A 82 3.47 5.68 11.63
CA VAL A 82 4.12 6.99 11.73
C VAL A 82 3.06 8.07 11.63
N GLU A 83 2.86 8.80 12.72
CA GLU A 83 1.93 9.93 12.81
C GLU A 83 2.58 11.27 12.42
N SER A 84 3.92 11.31 12.29
CA SER A 84 4.65 12.51 11.89
C SER A 84 4.72 12.68 10.39
N GLU A 85 4.72 13.94 9.92
CA GLU A 85 4.88 14.29 8.50
C GLU A 85 6.19 13.78 7.88
N ALA A 86 7.21 13.51 8.70
CA ALA A 86 8.47 12.94 8.26
C ALA A 86 8.59 11.47 8.70
N ALA A 87 8.70 10.57 7.73
CA ALA A 87 9.01 9.17 7.98
C ALA A 87 10.45 9.01 8.50
N PRO A 88 10.71 8.07 9.43
CA PRO A 88 12.07 7.71 9.81
C PRO A 88 12.88 7.25 8.58
N PRO A 89 14.17 7.61 8.45
CA PRO A 89 14.98 7.19 7.29
C PRO A 89 15.02 5.67 7.07
N ALA A 90 14.92 4.90 8.15
CA ALA A 90 14.87 3.44 8.09
C ALA A 90 13.54 2.91 7.50
N LEU A 91 12.43 3.64 7.68
CA LEU A 91 11.15 3.29 7.10
C LEU A 91 11.16 3.55 5.59
N GLU A 92 11.70 4.70 5.15
CA GLU A 92 11.89 5.00 3.72
C GLU A 92 12.81 3.97 3.05
N THR A 93 13.93 3.62 3.68
CA THR A 93 14.86 2.60 3.14
C THR A 93 14.18 1.23 3.03
N LEU A 94 13.32 0.89 3.99
CA LEU A 94 12.54 -0.34 3.95
C LEU A 94 11.47 -0.30 2.85
N ARG A 95 10.80 0.85 2.64
CA ARG A 95 9.86 1.07 1.53
C ARG A 95 10.55 0.86 0.19
N ASP A 96 11.67 1.54 -0.05
CA ASP A 96 12.44 1.41 -1.29
C ASP A 96 12.92 -0.04 -1.53
N ARG A 97 13.18 -0.79 -0.45
CA ARG A 97 13.54 -2.23 -0.54
C ARG A 97 12.34 -3.09 -0.92
N ILE A 98 11.15 -2.79 -0.40
CA ILE A 98 9.90 -3.47 -0.73
C ILE A 98 9.53 -3.16 -2.20
N GLU A 99 9.55 -1.88 -2.60
CA GLU A 99 9.21 -1.41 -3.96
C GLU A 99 10.13 -2.00 -5.04
N ARG A 100 11.45 -2.06 -4.77
CA ARG A 100 12.38 -2.68 -5.73
C ARG A 100 12.17 -4.18 -5.91
N ARG A 101 11.56 -4.85 -4.94
CA ARG A 101 11.23 -6.28 -5.04
C ARG A 101 9.86 -6.52 -5.66
N THR A 102 8.97 -5.54 -5.61
CA THR A 102 7.66 -5.69 -6.22
C THR A 102 7.74 -5.59 -7.74
N ASP A 103 8.49 -4.68 -8.35
CA ASP A 103 8.64 -4.54 -9.82
C ASP A 103 7.32 -4.75 -10.61
N GLY A 104 6.18 -4.35 -10.02
CA GLY A 104 4.81 -4.52 -10.53
C GLY A 104 3.94 -5.62 -9.91
N GLY A 105 4.48 -6.47 -9.04
CA GLY A 105 3.76 -7.46 -8.21
C GLY A 105 3.27 -6.86 -6.89
N LEU A 106 2.13 -7.35 -6.38
CA LEU A 106 1.46 -6.79 -5.21
C LEU A 106 1.93 -7.38 -3.87
N GLU A 107 2.79 -8.42 -3.89
CA GLU A 107 3.07 -9.22 -2.70
C GLU A 107 4.56 -9.37 -2.44
N VAL A 108 5.00 -8.80 -1.30
CA VAL A 108 6.34 -9.02 -0.75
C VAL A 108 6.22 -9.88 0.49
N TYR A 109 7.15 -10.81 0.67
CA TYR A 109 7.23 -11.64 1.85
C TYR A 109 8.42 -11.26 2.72
N LEU A 110 8.24 -11.30 4.04
CA LEU A 110 9.30 -11.27 5.04
C LEU A 110 9.42 -12.68 5.65
N ARG A 111 10.64 -13.17 5.84
CA ARG A 111 10.92 -14.40 6.58
C ARG A 111 11.63 -14.08 7.88
N ARG A 112 11.06 -14.50 9.01
CA ARG A 112 11.71 -14.53 10.33
C ARG A 112 11.79 -15.98 10.79
N ASP A 113 13.00 -16.50 10.92
CA ASP A 113 13.26 -17.93 11.17
C ASP A 113 12.58 -18.84 10.11
N ARG A 114 11.57 -19.61 10.51
CA ARG A 114 10.77 -20.48 9.62
C ARG A 114 9.41 -19.90 9.27
N THR A 115 9.09 -18.72 9.79
CA THR A 115 7.78 -18.09 9.62
C THR A 115 7.84 -17.09 8.47
N TYR A 116 6.83 -17.16 7.61
CA TYR A 116 6.65 -16.22 6.51
C TYR A 116 5.54 -15.24 6.85
N TYR A 117 5.75 -14.00 6.44
CA TYR A 117 4.82 -12.91 6.62
C TYR A 117 4.61 -12.24 5.28
N ARG A 118 3.37 -11.98 4.89
CA ARG A 118 3.05 -11.06 3.81
C ARG A 118 3.19 -9.64 4.36
N VAL A 119 3.97 -8.83 3.65
CA VAL A 119 4.22 -7.44 4.03
C VAL A 119 3.08 -6.58 3.50
N GLY A 120 2.51 -5.76 4.37
CA GLY A 120 1.60 -4.70 4.01
C GLY A 120 2.24 -3.35 4.30
N PHE A 121 2.17 -2.44 3.34
CA PHE A 121 2.67 -1.08 3.51
C PHE A 121 1.65 -0.13 2.90
N ALA A 122 1.28 0.92 3.64
CA ALA A 122 0.38 1.97 3.18
C ALA A 122 0.95 3.35 3.48
N GLU A 123 0.84 4.24 2.51
CA GLU A 123 1.19 5.67 2.62
C GLU A 123 -0.05 6.48 2.23
N GLY A 124 -0.83 6.87 3.23
CA GLY A 124 -2.17 7.41 3.03
C GLY A 124 -3.09 6.47 2.25
N ASP A 125 -3.60 6.92 1.10
CA ASP A 125 -4.50 6.12 0.26
C ASP A 125 -3.75 5.13 -0.66
N HIS A 126 -2.41 5.16 -0.69
CA HIS A 126 -1.62 4.20 -1.45
C HIS A 126 -1.33 2.95 -0.62
N ILE A 127 -1.95 1.84 -0.99
CA ILE A 127 -1.61 0.52 -0.47
C ILE A 127 -0.58 -0.10 -1.41
N VAL A 128 0.67 -0.20 -0.95
CA VAL A 128 1.80 -0.78 -1.68
C VAL A 128 1.71 -2.31 -1.72
N ALA A 129 1.07 -2.91 -0.70
CA ALA A 129 0.76 -4.34 -0.69
C ALA A 129 -0.50 -4.61 0.14
N HIS A 130 -1.50 -5.29 -0.45
CA HIS A 130 -2.74 -5.66 0.22
C HIS A 130 -2.87 -7.18 0.29
N PRO A 131 -3.24 -7.75 1.44
CA PRO A 131 -3.61 -9.13 1.49
C PRO A 131 -4.93 -9.36 0.77
N SER A 132 -4.92 -10.01 -0.40
CA SER A 132 -6.14 -10.38 -1.11
C SER A 132 -7.14 -11.05 -0.16
N GLN A 133 -8.37 -10.53 -0.10
CA GLN A 133 -9.51 -11.20 0.51
C GLN A 133 -9.84 -12.50 -0.22
#